data_AF-A0A7V8C921-F1
#
_entry.id   AF-A0A7V8C921-F1
#
_cell.length_a   1.000
_cell.length_b   1.000
_cell.length_c   1.000
_cell.angle_alpha   90.00
_cell.angle_beta   90.00
_cell.angle_gamma   90.00
#
_symmetry.space_group_name_H-M   'P 1'
#
loop_
_entity.id
_entity.type
_entity.pdbx_description
1 polymer ?
#
loop_
_entity_poly.entity_id
_entity_poly.type
_entity_poly.pdbx_seq_one_letter_code
_entity_poly.pdbx_strand_id
1 'polypeptide(L)'
;MSKWNVVLSTTEPYNYVGMIQVRQGNKNTEVMEATIVENGLPYDLSECKVYFESVVGGKYPVQLETKIVDAKKGKINYIFDKYSMQCLHRQTANFIIFKGEDLIGTTQDFSYFVINAVSKTEGEMGSYWQSIEDLIADMTDFINENKGDFTDWMNERKEEFDRWREEQENSFQDWREGQESDYLSWFESIKDILKSIDPGGVMLAELMDARVDLQGVRHESISERFLSDLNYLYQKMKAALFTIEYGEIEVTDILQDDLFSDNHEVEKIETVEFPIEEGALIIATVDDPKQNVFTLEKVGVI
;
A
#
# COMPACT_ATOMS: atom_id res chain seq x y z
N MET A 1 -66.43 -23.53 -1.38
CA MET A 1 -67.09 -24.67 -2.04
C MET A 1 -66.67 -24.64 -3.50
N SER A 2 -66.25 -25.78 -4.08
CA SER A 2 -65.88 -25.84 -5.50
C SER A 2 -67.12 -25.64 -6.37
N LYS A 3 -67.00 -24.80 -7.40
CA LYS A 3 -68.06 -24.59 -8.41
C LYS A 3 -68.01 -25.67 -9.50
N TRP A 4 -66.80 -26.14 -9.81
CA TRP A 4 -66.56 -27.18 -10.80
C TRP A 4 -65.79 -28.33 -10.16
N ASN A 5 -66.18 -29.55 -10.53
CA ASN A 5 -65.45 -30.77 -10.19
C ASN A 5 -65.12 -31.46 -11.51
N VAL A 6 -63.84 -31.68 -11.77
CA VAL A 6 -63.35 -32.24 -13.05
C VAL A 6 -62.39 -33.40 -12.81
N VAL A 7 -62.25 -34.24 -13.83
CA VAL A 7 -61.24 -35.30 -13.87
C VAL A 7 -60.26 -34.94 -14.99
N LEU A 8 -58.98 -34.91 -14.68
CA LEU A 8 -57.91 -34.54 -15.62
C LEU A 8 -56.91 -35.69 -15.70
N SER A 9 -56.72 -36.22 -16.90
CA SER A 9 -55.77 -37.28 -17.18
C SER A 9 -54.39 -36.74 -17.59
N THR A 10 -53.33 -37.48 -17.26
CA THR A 10 -51.98 -37.30 -17.83
C THR A 10 -51.79 -38.09 -19.13
N THR A 11 -52.60 -39.14 -19.36
CA THR A 11 -52.38 -40.12 -20.43
C THR A 11 -53.42 -40.08 -21.56
N GLU A 12 -54.62 -39.55 -21.33
CA GLU A 12 -55.66 -39.47 -22.37
C GLU A 12 -55.34 -38.38 -23.41
N PRO A 13 -55.76 -38.50 -24.68
CA PRO A 13 -55.39 -37.54 -25.71
C PRO A 13 -55.95 -36.12 -25.50
N TYR A 14 -57.04 -35.97 -24.75
CA TYR A 14 -57.63 -34.67 -24.41
C TYR A 14 -58.53 -34.77 -23.19
N ASN A 15 -58.47 -33.78 -22.30
CA ASN A 15 -59.35 -33.72 -21.13
C ASN A 15 -60.70 -33.07 -21.49
N TYR A 16 -61.72 -33.91 -21.72
CA TYR A 16 -63.09 -33.46 -21.95
C TYR A 16 -63.77 -33.05 -20.64
N VAL A 17 -63.45 -31.85 -20.18
CA VAL A 17 -64.14 -31.23 -19.04
C VAL A 17 -65.45 -30.59 -19.48
N GLY A 18 -66.43 -30.56 -18.56
CA GLY A 18 -67.63 -29.76 -18.72
C GLY A 18 -67.30 -28.27 -18.87
N MET A 19 -68.28 -27.46 -19.28
CA MET A 19 -68.05 -26.04 -19.53
C MET A 19 -67.70 -25.28 -18.23
N ILE A 20 -66.43 -24.90 -18.09
CA ILE A 20 -65.94 -24.05 -17.00
C ILE A 20 -66.06 -22.59 -17.44
N GLN A 21 -66.90 -21.82 -16.75
CA GLN A 21 -67.11 -20.39 -17.03
C GLN A 21 -66.73 -19.55 -15.82
N VAL A 22 -65.59 -18.89 -15.88
CA VAL A 22 -65.09 -18.00 -14.82
C VAL A 22 -65.37 -16.56 -15.21
N ARG A 23 -65.76 -15.73 -14.23
CA ARG A 23 -66.07 -14.33 -14.50
C ARG A 23 -64.90 -13.43 -14.12
N GLN A 24 -64.43 -12.66 -15.08
CA GLN A 24 -63.35 -11.71 -14.88
C GLN A 24 -63.67 -10.74 -13.73
N GLY A 25 -62.72 -10.53 -12.82
CA GLY A 25 -62.88 -9.63 -11.69
C GLY A 25 -63.48 -10.26 -10.42
N ASN A 26 -64.00 -11.49 -10.47
CA ASN A 26 -64.31 -12.23 -9.26
C ASN A 26 -63.03 -12.51 -8.46
N LYS A 27 -63.12 -12.45 -7.12
CA LYS A 27 -61.98 -12.72 -6.24
C LYS A 27 -62.29 -13.94 -5.38
N ASN A 28 -61.43 -14.95 -5.44
CA ASN A 28 -61.45 -16.14 -4.56
C ASN A 28 -62.72 -17.02 -4.60
N THR A 29 -63.68 -16.73 -5.49
CA THR A 29 -64.94 -17.48 -5.58
C THR A 29 -65.00 -18.42 -6.79
N GLU A 30 -64.10 -18.28 -7.75
CA GLU A 30 -64.00 -19.14 -8.93
C GLU A 30 -63.09 -20.33 -8.63
N VAL A 31 -63.66 -21.35 -8.01
CA VAL A 31 -62.92 -22.48 -7.45
C VAL A 31 -63.24 -23.77 -8.20
N MET A 32 -62.21 -24.47 -8.69
CA MET A 32 -62.30 -25.77 -9.33
C MET A 32 -61.58 -26.83 -8.48
N GLU A 33 -62.26 -27.93 -8.20
CA GLU A 33 -61.63 -29.16 -7.71
C GLU A 33 -61.36 -30.07 -8.91
N ALA A 34 -60.11 -30.53 -9.05
CA ALA A 34 -59.73 -31.47 -10.09
C ALA A 34 -59.19 -32.76 -9.46
N THR A 35 -59.56 -33.90 -10.03
CA THR A 35 -58.99 -35.21 -9.70
C THR A 35 -58.04 -35.60 -10.82
N ILE A 36 -56.75 -35.63 -10.53
CA ILE A 36 -55.71 -36.05 -11.48
C ILE A 36 -55.69 -37.57 -11.54
N VAL A 37 -55.72 -38.11 -12.75
CA VAL A 37 -55.67 -39.55 -13.02
C VAL A 37 -54.58 -39.88 -14.04
N GLU A 38 -54.05 -41.09 -13.94
CA GLU A 38 -53.14 -41.69 -14.91
C GLU A 38 -53.66 -43.08 -15.26
N ASN A 39 -53.85 -43.36 -16.54
CA ASN A 39 -54.50 -44.60 -17.02
C ASN A 39 -55.84 -44.90 -16.32
N GLY A 40 -56.61 -43.85 -15.99
CA GLY A 40 -57.92 -43.94 -15.33
C GLY A 40 -57.88 -44.19 -13.81
N LEU A 41 -56.70 -44.29 -13.21
CA LEU A 41 -56.53 -44.44 -11.75
C LEU A 41 -56.09 -43.11 -11.12
N PRO A 42 -56.53 -42.78 -9.89
CA PRO A 42 -56.07 -41.59 -9.19
C PRO A 42 -54.54 -41.53 -9.10
N TYR A 43 -53.96 -40.40 -9.48
CA TYR A 43 -52.52 -40.17 -9.44
C TYR A 43 -52.09 -39.75 -8.03
N ASP A 44 -51.07 -40.40 -7.47
CA ASP A 44 -50.57 -40.05 -6.13
C ASP A 44 -49.69 -38.79 -6.19
N LEU A 45 -50.15 -37.72 -5.55
CA LEU A 45 -49.47 -36.43 -5.48
C LEU A 45 -48.66 -36.26 -4.19
N SER A 46 -48.42 -37.33 -3.43
CA SER A 46 -47.57 -37.27 -2.24
C SER A 46 -46.19 -36.72 -2.58
N GLU A 47 -45.74 -35.73 -1.80
CA GLU A 47 -44.46 -35.01 -1.98
C GLU A 47 -44.36 -34.21 -3.30
N CYS A 48 -45.48 -34.01 -4.00
CA CYS A 48 -45.50 -33.24 -5.24
C CYS A 48 -45.95 -31.79 -5.01
N LYS A 49 -45.60 -30.91 -5.95
CA LYS A 49 -46.18 -29.58 -6.13
C LYS A 49 -46.90 -29.53 -7.46
N VAL A 50 -48.05 -28.86 -7.51
CA VAL A 50 -48.86 -28.75 -8.72
C VAL A 50 -49.07 -27.28 -9.05
N TYR A 51 -48.86 -26.93 -10.32
CA TYR A 51 -49.07 -25.59 -10.82
C TYR A 51 -50.03 -25.62 -12.00
N PHE A 52 -50.93 -24.64 -12.06
CA PHE A 52 -51.74 -24.34 -13.22
C PHE A 52 -50.88 -23.58 -14.23
N GLU A 53 -50.90 -24.02 -15.49
CA GLU A 53 -50.18 -23.37 -16.58
C GLU A 53 -51.12 -23.05 -17.73
N SER A 54 -50.96 -21.84 -18.31
CA SER A 54 -51.75 -21.37 -19.45
C SER A 54 -51.02 -20.26 -20.18
N VAL A 55 -51.27 -20.14 -21.49
CA VAL A 55 -50.93 -18.94 -22.27
C VAL A 55 -52.22 -18.15 -22.50
N VAL A 56 -52.54 -17.28 -21.55
CA VAL A 56 -53.80 -16.53 -21.54
C VAL A 56 -53.82 -15.53 -22.70
N GLY A 57 -54.89 -15.56 -23.48
CA GLY A 57 -55.05 -14.72 -24.68
C GLY A 57 -54.01 -14.98 -25.77
N GLY A 58 -53.32 -16.12 -25.73
CA GLY A 58 -52.24 -16.46 -26.68
C GLY A 58 -50.98 -15.59 -26.55
N LYS A 59 -50.89 -14.74 -25.51
CA LYS A 59 -49.77 -13.81 -25.31
C LYS A 59 -49.15 -13.90 -23.93
N TYR A 60 -49.93 -14.19 -22.89
CA TYR A 60 -49.48 -14.03 -21.51
C TYR A 60 -49.28 -15.39 -20.83
N PRO A 61 -48.05 -15.91 -20.74
CA PRO A 61 -47.78 -17.13 -20.00
C PRO A 61 -48.03 -16.89 -18.50
N VAL A 62 -48.75 -17.79 -17.86
CA VAL A 62 -49.00 -17.80 -16.42
C VAL A 62 -48.70 -19.17 -15.85
N GLN A 63 -48.02 -19.20 -14.71
CA GLN A 63 -47.80 -20.40 -13.91
C GLN A 63 -48.20 -20.07 -12.48
N LEU A 64 -49.22 -20.74 -11.95
CA LEU A 64 -49.88 -20.37 -10.69
C LEU A 64 -49.97 -21.58 -9.77
N GLU A 65 -49.61 -21.39 -8.50
CA GLU A 65 -49.60 -22.46 -7.51
C GLU A 65 -51.01 -23.02 -7.26
N THR A 66 -51.11 -24.34 -7.16
CA THR A 66 -52.37 -25.05 -6.92
C THR A 66 -52.32 -25.85 -5.64
N LYS A 67 -53.40 -25.79 -4.85
CA LYS A 67 -53.45 -26.45 -3.55
C LYS A 67 -53.83 -27.92 -3.70
N ILE A 68 -53.00 -28.82 -3.19
CA ILE A 68 -53.35 -30.25 -3.06
C ILE A 68 -54.27 -30.43 -1.85
N VAL A 69 -55.42 -31.08 -2.04
CA VAL A 69 -56.44 -31.30 -0.99
C VAL A 69 -56.40 -32.74 -0.47
N ASP A 70 -56.21 -33.71 -1.35
CA ASP A 70 -56.03 -35.12 -0.98
C ASP A 70 -55.01 -35.74 -1.94
N ALA A 71 -53.75 -35.81 -1.48
CA ALA A 71 -52.62 -36.23 -2.29
C ALA A 71 -52.77 -37.66 -2.82
N LYS A 72 -53.19 -38.59 -1.96
CA LYS A 72 -53.32 -40.02 -2.31
C LYS A 72 -54.44 -40.29 -3.33
N LYS A 73 -55.42 -39.38 -3.43
CA LYS A 73 -56.52 -39.46 -4.40
C LYS A 73 -56.34 -38.52 -5.58
N GLY A 74 -55.17 -37.89 -5.73
CA GLY A 74 -54.90 -36.96 -6.83
C GLY A 74 -55.79 -35.71 -6.82
N LYS A 75 -56.35 -35.31 -5.67
CA LYS A 75 -57.28 -34.19 -5.61
C LYS A 75 -56.56 -32.87 -5.37
N ILE A 76 -56.80 -31.93 -6.27
CA ILE A 76 -56.31 -30.56 -6.19
C ILE A 76 -57.46 -29.56 -6.22
N ASN A 77 -57.20 -28.36 -5.73
CA ASN A 77 -58.11 -27.24 -5.72
C ASN A 77 -57.39 -26.01 -6.26
N TYR A 78 -57.90 -25.52 -7.39
CA TYR A 78 -57.41 -24.34 -8.07
C TYR A 78 -58.42 -23.21 -7.98
N ILE A 79 -57.92 -22.02 -7.66
CA ILE A 79 -58.71 -20.79 -7.60
C ILE A 79 -58.29 -19.94 -8.80
N PHE A 80 -59.21 -19.71 -9.73
CA PHE A 80 -58.96 -18.80 -10.83
C PHE A 80 -58.83 -17.39 -10.28
N ASP A 81 -57.67 -16.80 -10.54
CA ASP A 81 -57.29 -15.48 -10.08
C ASP A 81 -57.32 -14.45 -11.21
N LYS A 82 -56.89 -13.23 -10.89
CA LYS A 82 -56.84 -12.12 -11.82
C LYS A 82 -55.94 -12.37 -13.04
N TYR A 83 -54.94 -13.24 -12.96
CA TYR A 83 -54.01 -13.54 -14.05
C TYR A 83 -54.58 -14.59 -15.00
N SER A 84 -55.10 -15.69 -14.47
CA SER A 84 -55.78 -16.73 -15.26
C SER A 84 -57.06 -16.22 -15.95
N MET A 85 -57.67 -15.14 -15.45
CA MET A 85 -58.87 -14.51 -16.02
C MET A 85 -58.59 -13.22 -16.80
N GLN A 86 -57.34 -12.94 -17.19
CA GLN A 86 -56.97 -11.66 -17.80
C GLN A 86 -57.58 -11.44 -19.20
N CYS A 87 -57.73 -12.49 -20.01
CA CYS A 87 -58.27 -12.37 -21.36
C CYS A 87 -59.64 -13.07 -21.48
N LEU A 88 -60.59 -12.38 -22.11
CA LEU A 88 -61.94 -12.91 -22.34
C LEU A 88 -61.92 -14.11 -23.30
N HIS A 89 -63.00 -14.88 -23.27
CA HIS A 89 -63.29 -16.02 -24.15
C HIS A 89 -62.50 -17.28 -23.77
N ARG A 90 -62.37 -18.22 -24.73
CA ARG A 90 -61.79 -19.53 -24.52
C ARG A 90 -60.29 -19.41 -24.24
N GLN A 91 -59.87 -20.09 -23.18
CA GLN A 91 -58.48 -20.27 -22.79
C GLN A 91 -58.17 -21.76 -22.71
N THR A 92 -56.90 -22.12 -22.91
CA THR A 92 -56.40 -23.49 -22.81
C THR A 92 -55.38 -23.55 -21.69
N ALA A 93 -55.49 -24.56 -20.82
CA ALA A 93 -54.61 -24.72 -19.67
C ALA A 93 -54.34 -26.19 -19.38
N ASN A 94 -53.31 -26.44 -18.57
CA ASN A 94 -53.02 -27.74 -17.98
C ASN A 94 -52.47 -27.57 -16.56
N PHE A 95 -52.15 -28.69 -15.91
CA PHE A 95 -51.45 -28.70 -14.64
C PHE A 95 -50.13 -29.44 -14.75
N ILE A 96 -49.05 -28.76 -14.38
CA ILE A 96 -47.70 -29.33 -14.29
C ILE A 96 -47.44 -29.81 -12.87
N ILE A 97 -46.77 -30.96 -12.76
CA ILE A 97 -46.54 -31.68 -11.50
C ILE A 97 -45.02 -31.81 -11.30
N PHE A 98 -44.55 -31.27 -10.18
CA PHE A 98 -43.15 -31.36 -9.75
C PHE A 98 -43.01 -32.30 -8.55
N LYS A 99 -41.90 -33.03 -8.49
CA LYS A 99 -41.46 -33.72 -7.27
C LYS A 99 -40.05 -33.25 -6.93
N GLY A 100 -39.91 -32.48 -5.85
CA GLY A 100 -38.69 -31.71 -5.62
C GLY A 100 -38.55 -30.58 -6.65
N GLU A 101 -37.46 -30.59 -7.43
CA GLU A 101 -37.20 -29.66 -8.53
C GLU A 101 -37.49 -30.28 -9.91
N ASP A 102 -37.73 -31.58 -9.98
CA ASP A 102 -37.93 -32.30 -11.24
C ASP A 102 -39.40 -32.19 -11.69
N LEU A 103 -39.61 -31.80 -12.95
CA LEU A 103 -40.90 -31.90 -13.63
C LEU A 103 -41.16 -33.38 -13.95
N ILE A 104 -42.16 -33.98 -13.29
CA ILE A 104 -42.45 -35.41 -13.40
C ILE A 104 -43.66 -35.71 -14.29
N GLY A 105 -44.50 -34.72 -14.58
CA GLY A 105 -45.63 -34.91 -15.48
C GLY A 105 -46.47 -33.65 -15.66
N THR A 106 -47.32 -33.69 -16.68
CA THR A 106 -48.27 -32.64 -17.01
C THR A 106 -49.60 -33.30 -17.35
N THR A 107 -50.70 -32.73 -16.87
CA THR A 107 -52.03 -33.15 -17.32
C THR A 107 -52.22 -32.74 -18.76
N GLN A 108 -53.15 -33.39 -19.44
CA GLN A 108 -53.49 -33.02 -20.80
C GLN A 108 -54.30 -31.73 -20.79
N ASP A 109 -54.24 -30.99 -21.89
CA ASP A 109 -54.86 -29.68 -21.97
C ASP A 109 -56.39 -29.77 -21.77
N PHE A 110 -56.94 -28.79 -21.08
CA PHE A 110 -58.37 -28.56 -20.94
C PHE A 110 -58.71 -27.11 -21.29
N SER A 111 -59.99 -26.85 -21.56
CA SER A 111 -60.47 -25.51 -21.88
C SER A 111 -61.32 -24.92 -20.77
N TYR A 112 -61.18 -23.61 -20.56
CA TYR A 112 -62.07 -22.82 -19.72
C TYR A 112 -62.43 -21.51 -20.44
N PHE A 113 -63.53 -20.88 -20.03
CA PHE A 113 -64.03 -19.65 -20.66
C PHE A 113 -64.06 -18.52 -19.65
N VAL A 114 -63.44 -17.40 -20.01
CA VAL A 114 -63.50 -16.16 -19.22
C VAL A 114 -64.63 -15.29 -19.77
N ILE A 115 -65.62 -15.01 -18.95
CA ILE A 115 -66.76 -14.15 -19.29
C ILE A 115 -66.64 -12.78 -18.63
N ASN A 116 -67.21 -11.78 -19.30
CA ASN A 116 -67.17 -10.39 -18.84
C ASN A 116 -67.98 -10.21 -17.53
N ALA A 117 -67.49 -9.37 -16.63
CA ALA A 117 -68.29 -8.83 -15.52
C ALA A 117 -68.97 -7.53 -15.95
N VAL A 118 -70.30 -7.48 -15.83
CA VAL A 118 -71.10 -6.29 -16.18
C VAL A 118 -70.70 -5.05 -15.34
N SER A 119 -70.07 -5.27 -14.18
CA SER A 119 -69.68 -4.24 -13.22
C SER A 119 -68.28 -3.66 -13.43
N LYS A 120 -67.55 -4.01 -14.50
CA LYS A 120 -66.16 -3.59 -14.75
C LYS A 120 -66.06 -2.78 -16.03
N THR A 121 -65.33 -1.66 -15.98
CA THR A 121 -65.05 -0.81 -17.14
C THR A 121 -63.82 -1.30 -17.92
N GLU A 122 -63.72 -0.96 -19.20
CA GLU A 122 -62.61 -1.38 -20.08
C GLU A 122 -61.21 -0.99 -19.57
N GLY A 123 -61.10 0.14 -18.87
CA GLY A 123 -59.87 0.54 -18.18
C GLY A 123 -59.53 -0.30 -16.93
N GLU A 124 -60.53 -0.78 -16.20
CA GLU A 124 -60.34 -1.71 -15.06
C GLU A 124 -60.12 -3.16 -15.50
N MET A 125 -60.30 -3.44 -16.80
CA MET A 125 -60.02 -4.71 -17.47
C MET A 125 -58.60 -4.74 -18.09
N GLY A 126 -57.81 -3.67 -17.92
CA GLY A 126 -56.45 -3.53 -18.44
C GLY A 126 -55.53 -4.70 -18.06
N SER A 127 -54.66 -5.07 -19.00
CA SER A 127 -53.74 -6.21 -18.87
C SER A 127 -52.70 -5.94 -17.78
N TYR A 128 -52.61 -6.78 -16.75
CA TYR A 128 -51.60 -6.62 -15.69
C TYR A 128 -50.16 -6.59 -16.24
N TRP A 129 -49.90 -7.28 -17.35
CA TRP A 129 -48.63 -7.21 -18.06
C TRP A 129 -48.32 -5.81 -18.63
N GLN A 130 -49.34 -5.07 -19.09
CA GLN A 130 -49.19 -3.69 -19.54
C GLN A 130 -48.73 -2.80 -18.38
N SER A 131 -49.27 -3.00 -17.17
CA SER A 131 -48.84 -2.24 -15.99
C SER A 131 -47.40 -2.54 -15.53
N ILE A 132 -46.85 -3.72 -15.86
CA ILE A 132 -45.44 -4.05 -15.60
C ILE A 132 -44.54 -3.45 -16.68
N GLU A 133 -44.95 -3.50 -17.95
CA GLU A 133 -44.23 -2.83 -19.05
C GLU A 133 -44.13 -1.32 -18.85
N ASP A 134 -45.23 -0.68 -18.42
CA ASP A 134 -45.27 0.74 -18.07
C ASP A 134 -44.33 1.05 -16.89
N LEU A 135 -44.32 0.21 -15.84
CA LEU A 135 -43.39 0.36 -14.72
C LEU A 135 -41.91 0.22 -15.14
N ILE A 136 -41.61 -0.69 -16.06
CA ILE A 136 -40.25 -0.87 -16.60
C ILE A 136 -39.83 0.37 -17.38
N ALA A 137 -40.73 0.96 -18.16
CA ALA A 137 -40.47 2.20 -18.89
C ALA A 137 -40.18 3.35 -17.91
N ASP A 138 -41.05 3.57 -16.93
CA ASP A 138 -40.88 4.61 -15.90
C ASP A 138 -39.55 4.44 -15.14
N MET A 139 -39.20 3.20 -14.77
CA MET A 139 -37.92 2.92 -14.11
C MET A 139 -36.71 3.17 -15.01
N THR A 140 -36.83 2.89 -16.30
CA THR A 140 -35.76 3.12 -17.27
C THR A 140 -35.52 4.61 -17.49
N ASP A 141 -36.59 5.39 -17.59
CA ASP A 141 -36.53 6.84 -17.74
C ASP A 141 -35.92 7.50 -16.49
N PHE A 142 -36.37 7.10 -15.30
CA PHE A 142 -35.76 7.55 -14.03
C PHE A 142 -34.26 7.25 -13.97
N ILE A 143 -33.82 6.05 -14.36
CA ILE A 143 -32.39 5.70 -14.37
C ILE A 143 -31.61 6.55 -15.38
N ASN A 144 -32.17 6.85 -16.54
CA ASN A 144 -31.50 7.63 -17.58
C ASN A 144 -31.38 9.11 -17.20
N GLU A 145 -32.41 9.70 -16.60
CA GLU A 145 -32.35 11.06 -16.06
C GLU A 145 -31.28 11.19 -14.96
N ASN A 146 -31.30 10.29 -13.98
CA ASN A 146 -30.32 10.33 -12.87
C ASN A 146 -28.87 10.07 -13.32
N LYS A 147 -28.64 9.39 -14.45
CA LYS A 147 -27.29 9.25 -15.03
C LYS A 147 -26.75 10.58 -15.57
N GLY A 148 -27.62 11.41 -16.14
CA GLY A 148 -27.27 12.77 -16.55
C GLY A 148 -26.82 13.60 -15.35
N ASP A 149 -27.65 13.65 -14.31
CA ASP A 149 -27.38 14.39 -13.08
C ASP A 149 -26.07 13.98 -12.41
N PHE A 150 -25.76 12.68 -12.37
CA PHE A 150 -24.49 12.20 -11.81
C PHE A 150 -23.28 12.63 -12.65
N THR A 151 -23.41 12.64 -13.98
CA THR A 151 -22.34 13.06 -14.89
C THR A 151 -22.05 14.54 -14.74
N ASP A 152 -23.10 15.37 -14.67
CA ASP A 152 -22.97 16.81 -14.48
C ASP A 152 -22.36 17.14 -13.12
N TRP A 153 -22.83 16.50 -12.05
CA TRP A 153 -22.25 16.63 -10.71
C TRP A 153 -20.77 16.25 -10.67
N MET A 154 -20.37 15.17 -11.33
CA MET A 154 -18.96 14.74 -11.42
C MET A 154 -18.09 15.77 -12.17
N ASN A 155 -18.62 16.36 -13.24
CA ASN A 155 -17.91 17.40 -13.99
C ASN A 155 -17.71 18.66 -13.15
N GLU A 156 -18.73 19.13 -12.44
CA GLU A 156 -18.62 20.28 -11.53
C GLU A 156 -17.57 20.06 -10.43
N ARG A 157 -17.58 18.88 -9.78
CA ARG A 157 -16.60 18.54 -8.74
C ARG A 157 -15.18 18.46 -9.30
N LYS A 158 -15.02 17.98 -10.54
CA LYS A 158 -13.72 17.94 -11.22
C LYS A 158 -13.18 19.34 -11.47
N GLU A 159 -14.02 20.25 -11.96
CA GLU A 159 -13.62 21.65 -12.17
C GLU A 159 -13.23 22.36 -10.86
N GLU A 160 -13.97 22.13 -9.78
CA GLU A 160 -13.61 22.65 -8.45
C GLU A 160 -12.25 22.13 -7.98
N PHE A 161 -11.98 20.83 -8.17
CA PHE A 161 -10.71 20.24 -7.79
C PHE A 161 -9.54 20.77 -8.61
N ASP A 162 -9.74 20.97 -9.93
CA ASP A 162 -8.70 21.53 -10.79
C ASP A 162 -8.38 22.98 -10.41
N ARG A 163 -9.39 23.81 -10.10
CA ARG A 163 -9.19 25.17 -9.57
C ARG A 163 -8.42 25.17 -8.25
N TRP A 164 -8.85 24.34 -7.30
CA TRP A 164 -8.16 24.22 -6.01
C TRP A 164 -6.70 23.82 -6.17
N ARG A 165 -6.40 22.86 -7.07
CA ARG A 165 -5.02 22.44 -7.34
C ARG A 165 -4.17 23.57 -7.89
N GLU A 166 -4.71 24.34 -8.85
CA GLU A 166 -4.02 25.49 -9.44
C GLU A 166 -3.73 26.57 -8.40
N GLU A 167 -4.70 26.89 -7.53
CA GLU A 167 -4.50 27.83 -6.43
C GLU A 167 -3.40 27.38 -5.44
N GLN A 168 -3.37 26.09 -5.09
CA GLN A 168 -2.32 25.55 -4.22
C GLN A 168 -0.93 25.63 -4.86
N GLU A 169 -0.82 25.30 -6.15
CA GLU A 169 0.44 25.40 -6.88
C GLU A 169 0.93 26.85 -6.93
N ASN A 170 0.06 27.78 -7.32
CA ASN A 170 0.40 29.21 -7.37
C ASN A 170 0.82 29.74 -6.00
N SER A 171 0.08 29.41 -4.94
CA SER A 171 0.44 29.81 -3.57
C SER A 171 1.81 29.28 -3.15
N PHE A 172 2.18 28.07 -3.58
CA PHE A 172 3.48 27.49 -3.27
C PHE A 172 4.61 28.16 -4.05
N GLN A 173 4.40 28.47 -5.33
CA GLN A 173 5.37 29.21 -6.13
C GLN A 173 5.59 30.61 -5.59
N ASP A 174 4.52 31.34 -5.27
CA ASP A 174 4.60 32.68 -4.66
C ASP A 174 5.40 32.65 -3.34
N TRP A 175 5.15 31.65 -2.50
CA TRP A 175 5.92 31.46 -1.26
C TRP A 175 7.40 31.20 -1.54
N ARG A 176 7.72 30.32 -2.50
CA ARG A 176 9.11 29.99 -2.86
C ARG A 176 9.85 31.22 -3.40
N GLU A 177 9.23 31.95 -4.32
CA GLU A 177 9.79 33.19 -4.89
C GLU A 177 10.02 34.23 -3.81
N GLY A 178 9.09 34.36 -2.86
CA GLY A 178 9.25 35.20 -1.67
C GLY A 178 10.46 34.80 -0.82
N GLN A 179 10.63 33.51 -0.52
CA GLN A 179 11.79 33.02 0.25
C GLN A 179 13.12 33.25 -0.46
N GLU A 180 13.17 33.08 -1.78
CA GLU A 180 14.37 33.36 -2.58
C GLU A 180 14.72 34.85 -2.52
N SER A 181 13.72 35.72 -2.70
CA SER A 181 13.89 37.17 -2.61
C SER A 181 14.37 37.62 -1.22
N ASP A 182 13.80 37.05 -0.15
CA ASP A 182 14.19 37.34 1.24
C ASP A 182 15.64 36.90 1.50
N TYR A 183 16.02 35.70 1.06
CA TYR A 183 17.39 35.20 1.18
C TYR A 183 18.39 36.09 0.44
N LEU A 184 18.10 36.45 -0.82
CA LEU A 184 18.98 37.30 -1.62
C LEU A 184 19.12 38.70 -1.00
N SER A 185 18.02 39.27 -0.50
CA SER A 185 18.03 40.56 0.19
C SER A 185 18.89 40.51 1.46
N TRP A 186 18.73 39.46 2.26
CA TRP A 186 19.56 39.24 3.44
C TRP A 186 21.03 39.04 3.05
N PHE A 187 21.34 38.21 2.06
CA PHE A 187 22.69 37.91 1.63
C PHE A 187 23.41 39.17 1.12
N GLU A 188 22.79 39.96 0.24
CA GLU A 188 23.37 41.22 -0.25
C GLU A 188 23.60 42.21 0.90
N SER A 189 22.77 42.22 1.95
CA SER A 189 22.97 43.09 3.11
C SER A 189 24.24 42.77 3.93
N ILE A 190 24.67 41.50 3.95
CA ILE A 190 25.86 41.05 4.71
C ILE A 190 27.09 40.82 3.83
N LYS A 191 26.93 40.80 2.52
CA LYS A 191 27.97 40.44 1.54
C LYS A 191 29.23 41.28 1.66
N ASP A 192 29.10 42.60 1.77
CA ASP A 192 30.26 43.49 1.89
C ASP A 192 30.97 43.34 3.24
N ILE A 193 30.21 43.05 4.31
CA ILE A 193 30.77 42.72 5.62
C ILE A 193 31.62 41.44 5.50
N LEU A 194 31.05 40.37 4.92
CA LEU A 194 31.75 39.10 4.70
C LEU A 194 33.03 39.28 3.86
N LYS A 195 32.98 40.10 2.81
CA LYS A 195 34.14 40.39 1.96
C LYS A 195 35.26 41.12 2.71
N SER A 196 34.91 41.93 3.70
CA SER A 196 35.86 42.70 4.51
C SER A 196 36.47 41.93 5.68
N ILE A 197 35.87 40.80 6.09
CA ILE A 197 36.33 40.01 7.26
C ILE A 197 37.69 39.37 7.01
N ASP A 198 37.95 38.93 5.77
CA ASP A 198 39.23 38.33 5.40
C ASP A 198 39.72 38.87 4.05
N PRO A 199 40.21 40.12 4.01
CA PRO A 199 40.69 40.74 2.78
C PRO A 199 41.85 39.93 2.19
N GLY A 200 41.63 39.37 1.01
CA GLY A 200 42.64 38.54 0.32
C GLY A 200 42.72 37.09 0.80
N GLY A 201 41.86 36.64 1.73
CA GLY A 201 41.76 35.23 2.13
C GLY A 201 42.90 34.74 3.04
N VAL A 202 43.62 35.67 3.69
CA VAL A 202 44.82 35.35 4.47
C VAL A 202 44.46 34.56 5.73
N MET A 203 43.42 34.98 6.45
CA MET A 203 42.98 34.31 7.68
C MET A 203 42.44 32.91 7.38
N LEU A 204 41.69 32.74 6.29
CA LEU A 204 41.23 31.43 5.84
C LEU A 204 42.40 30.52 5.48
N ALA A 205 43.41 31.03 4.77
CA ALA A 205 44.61 30.26 4.43
C ALA A 205 45.37 29.81 5.68
N GLU A 206 45.60 30.72 6.63
CA GLU A 206 46.24 30.41 7.91
C GLU A 206 45.45 29.36 8.72
N LEU A 207 44.12 29.44 8.74
CA LEU A 207 43.27 28.43 9.39
C LEU A 207 43.30 27.08 8.68
N MET A 208 43.34 27.08 7.35
CA MET A 208 43.50 25.86 6.57
C MET A 208 44.86 25.22 6.86
N ASP A 209 45.92 26.01 7.01
CA ASP A 209 47.27 25.49 7.24
C ASP A 209 47.62 25.29 8.73
N ALA A 210 46.76 25.71 9.66
CA ALA A 210 46.96 25.53 11.11
C ALA A 210 47.13 24.07 11.56
N ARG A 211 46.76 23.09 10.72
CA ARG A 211 46.94 21.65 10.97
C ARG A 211 48.13 21.04 10.21
N VAL A 212 48.90 21.83 9.49
CA VAL A 212 50.14 21.41 8.86
C VAL A 212 51.28 21.61 9.86
N ASP A 213 52.07 20.57 10.10
CA ASP A 213 53.23 20.62 11.00
C ASP A 213 54.45 21.26 10.32
N LEU A 214 55.54 21.46 11.07
CA LEU A 214 56.80 22.03 10.60
C LEU A 214 57.47 21.21 9.48
N GLN A 215 57.03 19.96 9.28
CA GLN A 215 57.52 19.06 8.25
C GLN A 215 56.63 19.08 6.99
N GLY A 216 55.53 19.83 7.01
CA GLY A 216 54.58 19.94 5.91
C GLY A 216 53.49 18.86 5.90
N VAL A 217 53.32 18.10 6.98
CA VAL A 217 52.31 17.04 7.09
C VAL A 217 51.03 17.57 7.75
N ARG A 218 49.88 17.29 7.15
CA ARG A 218 48.56 17.70 7.64
C ARG A 218 47.99 16.65 8.61
N HIS A 219 47.47 17.12 9.75
CA HIS A 219 46.92 16.27 10.83
C HIS A 219 45.40 16.45 10.99
N GLU A 220 44.73 15.48 11.61
CA GLU A 220 43.28 15.51 11.84
C GLU A 220 42.90 16.58 12.89
N SER A 221 43.82 16.88 13.82
CA SER A 221 43.62 17.92 14.83
C SER A 221 44.87 18.77 15.07
N ILE A 222 44.64 19.97 15.63
CA ILE A 222 45.73 20.85 16.07
C ILE A 222 46.58 20.16 17.16
N SER A 223 45.95 19.36 18.04
CA SER A 223 46.65 18.63 19.10
C SER A 223 47.62 17.60 18.53
N GLU A 224 47.21 16.85 17.50
CA GLU A 224 48.08 15.90 16.80
C GLU A 224 49.22 16.61 16.08
N ARG A 225 48.91 17.72 15.39
CA ARG A 225 49.93 18.58 14.77
C ARG A 225 50.97 19.05 15.79
N PHE A 226 50.54 19.52 16.96
CA PHE A 226 51.47 19.95 18.03
C PHE A 226 52.29 18.79 18.59
N LEU A 227 51.70 17.61 18.74
CA LEU A 227 52.43 16.43 19.18
C LEU A 227 53.52 16.07 18.16
N SER A 228 53.21 16.16 16.86
CA SER A 228 54.16 15.97 15.77
C SER A 228 55.32 16.98 15.85
N ASP A 229 55.00 18.28 15.94
CA ASP A 229 55.99 19.37 16.06
C ASP A 229 56.90 19.18 17.28
N LEU A 230 56.33 18.89 18.45
CA LEU A 230 57.08 18.70 19.69
C LEU A 230 58.02 17.50 19.62
N ASN A 231 57.55 16.38 19.07
CA ASN A 231 58.38 15.20 18.87
C ASN A 231 59.53 15.50 17.91
N TYR A 232 59.24 16.17 16.79
CA TYR A 232 60.27 16.56 15.82
C TYR A 232 61.35 17.43 16.45
N LEU A 233 60.95 18.47 17.20
CA LEU A 233 61.89 19.35 17.89
C LEU A 233 62.70 18.61 18.97
N TYR A 234 62.05 17.74 19.75
CA TYR A 234 62.72 16.94 20.77
C TYR A 234 63.81 16.04 20.17
N GLN A 235 63.53 15.36 19.06
CA GLN A 235 64.52 14.53 18.37
C GLN A 235 65.70 15.36 17.86
N LYS A 236 65.42 16.55 17.28
CA LYS A 236 66.48 17.47 16.83
C LYS A 236 67.37 17.95 17.98
N MET A 237 66.78 18.26 19.14
CA MET A 237 67.54 18.66 20.33
C MET A 237 68.35 17.50 20.92
N LYS A 238 67.77 16.30 21.03
CA LYS A 238 68.48 15.11 21.54
C LYS A 238 69.71 14.80 20.68
N ALA A 239 69.57 14.83 19.35
CA ALA A 239 70.68 14.58 18.43
C ALA A 239 71.79 15.64 18.52
N ALA A 240 71.46 16.89 18.87
CA ALA A 240 72.44 17.96 19.00
C ALA A 240 73.21 17.93 20.34
N LEU A 241 72.62 17.39 21.40
CA LEU A 241 73.11 17.56 22.78
C LEU A 241 73.63 16.28 23.45
N PHE A 242 73.32 15.08 22.95
CA PHE A 242 73.71 13.82 23.60
C PHE A 242 74.38 12.86 22.60
N THR A 243 75.69 12.68 22.75
CA THR A 243 76.46 11.64 22.05
C THR A 243 76.74 10.50 23.04
N ILE A 244 76.09 9.36 22.79
CA ILE A 244 76.23 8.03 23.43
C ILE A 244 75.34 7.79 24.68
N GLU A 245 74.33 6.92 24.51
CA GLU A 245 73.61 6.25 25.59
C GLU A 245 74.54 5.17 26.19
N TYR A 246 74.79 5.25 27.50
CA TYR A 246 75.69 4.42 28.33
C TYR A 246 75.98 2.96 27.88
N GLY A 247 77.19 2.46 28.16
CA GLY A 247 77.57 1.05 28.04
C GLY A 247 78.61 0.63 29.10
N GLU A 248 78.48 -0.57 29.67
CA GLU A 248 79.48 -1.18 30.57
C GLU A 248 80.59 -1.87 29.76
N ILE A 249 81.85 -1.65 30.14
CA ILE A 249 83.02 -2.24 29.47
C ILE A 249 83.94 -2.84 30.54
N GLU A 250 84.25 -4.13 30.42
CA GLU A 250 85.04 -4.92 31.41
C GLU A 250 86.54 -5.01 31.10
N VAL A 251 87.01 -4.41 29.99
CA VAL A 251 88.42 -4.44 29.56
C VAL A 251 88.84 -3.04 29.12
N THR A 252 90.11 -2.69 29.34
CA THR A 252 90.68 -1.42 28.86
C THR A 252 90.55 -1.34 27.35
N ASP A 253 89.67 -0.47 26.87
CA ASP A 253 89.41 -0.22 25.46
C ASP A 253 89.66 1.25 25.13
N ILE A 254 89.95 1.55 23.86
CA ILE A 254 90.17 2.92 23.40
C ILE A 254 88.80 3.51 23.05
N LEU A 255 88.31 4.45 23.86
CA LEU A 255 87.13 5.23 23.53
C LEU A 255 87.50 6.27 22.47
N GLN A 256 87.07 6.03 21.24
CA GLN A 256 87.18 7.00 20.15
C GLN A 256 85.89 7.82 20.08
N ASP A 257 85.96 9.08 20.49
CA ASP A 257 84.90 10.08 20.29
C ASP A 257 85.31 11.02 19.14
N ASP A 258 84.83 10.69 17.94
CA ASP A 258 85.13 11.44 16.71
C ASP A 258 84.50 12.84 16.67
N LEU A 259 83.58 13.15 17.60
CA LEU A 259 82.86 14.43 17.65
C LEU A 259 83.30 15.31 18.82
N PHE A 260 84.24 14.83 19.65
CA PHE A 260 84.72 15.55 20.83
C PHE A 260 85.22 16.97 20.50
N SER A 261 85.83 17.13 19.33
CA SER A 261 86.38 18.41 18.85
C SER A 261 85.32 19.42 18.40
N ASP A 262 84.10 18.94 18.10
CA ASP A 262 83.00 19.77 17.61
C ASP A 262 82.02 20.18 18.74
N ASN A 263 81.99 19.43 19.84
CA ASN A 263 81.05 19.63 20.95
C ASN A 263 81.70 20.09 22.27
N HIS A 264 83.04 20.12 22.38
CA HIS A 264 83.77 20.66 23.53
C HIS A 264 84.78 21.74 23.11
N GLU A 265 84.92 22.78 23.92
CA GLU A 265 86.00 23.77 23.74
C GLU A 265 87.31 23.20 24.31
N VAL A 266 88.33 23.05 23.45
CA VAL A 266 89.64 22.54 23.84
C VAL A 266 90.65 23.69 23.88
N GLU A 267 91.24 23.94 25.05
CA GLU A 267 92.35 24.88 25.20
C GLU A 267 93.70 24.13 25.19
N LYS A 268 94.58 24.49 24.26
CA LYS A 268 95.93 23.94 24.20
C LYS A 268 96.82 24.64 25.23
N ILE A 269 97.09 23.97 26.35
CA ILE A 269 97.88 24.54 27.46
C ILE A 269 99.39 24.51 27.15
N GLU A 270 99.92 23.42 26.61
CA GLU A 270 101.35 23.25 26.33
C GLU A 270 101.59 22.17 25.27
N THR A 271 102.74 22.19 24.58
CA THR A 271 103.22 21.06 23.76
C THR A 271 104.45 20.48 24.43
N VAL A 272 104.36 19.23 24.87
CA VAL A 272 105.51 18.50 25.41
C VAL A 272 106.14 17.71 24.26
N GLU A 273 107.38 18.02 23.91
CA GLU A 273 108.15 17.16 23.01
C GLU A 273 108.70 15.97 23.78
N PHE A 274 108.02 14.83 23.63
CA PHE A 274 108.53 13.55 24.09
C PHE A 274 108.65 12.62 22.88
N PRO A 275 109.83 12.05 22.58
CA PRO A 275 109.94 11.04 21.55
C PRO A 275 109.30 9.76 22.09
N ILE A 276 108.06 9.50 21.71
CA ILE A 276 107.40 8.23 22.01
C ILE A 276 107.18 7.52 20.67
N GLU A 277 107.90 6.42 20.46
CA GLU A 277 107.74 5.57 19.29
C GLU A 277 106.40 4.82 19.26
N GLU A 278 105.60 4.83 20.33
CA GLU A 278 104.23 4.30 20.35
C GLU A 278 103.32 5.12 21.29
N GLY A 279 102.50 6.01 20.71
CA GLY A 279 101.35 6.64 21.37
C GLY A 279 101.66 7.89 22.23
N ALA A 280 100.77 8.88 22.15
CA ALA A 280 100.81 10.05 23.02
C ALA A 280 100.07 9.76 24.33
N LEU A 281 100.76 9.88 25.47
CA LEU A 281 100.12 9.91 26.79
C LEU A 281 99.60 11.33 27.04
N ILE A 282 98.28 11.50 27.02
CA ILE A 282 97.66 12.75 27.46
C ILE A 282 97.35 12.62 28.95
N ILE A 283 98.02 13.42 29.78
CA ILE A 283 97.66 13.61 31.19
C ILE A 283 96.98 14.96 31.29
N ALA A 284 95.66 14.97 31.47
CA ALA A 284 94.90 16.19 31.77
C ALA A 284 94.47 16.16 33.23
N THR A 285 94.69 17.25 33.95
CA THR A 285 94.08 17.50 35.26
C THR A 285 92.81 18.28 35.01
N VAL A 286 91.65 17.65 35.25
CA VAL A 286 90.35 18.27 35.03
C VAL A 286 89.85 18.85 36.35
N ASP A 287 89.98 20.16 36.52
CA ASP A 287 89.28 20.91 37.56
C ASP A 287 87.85 21.19 37.08
N ASP A 288 86.87 20.47 37.62
CA ASP A 288 85.45 20.66 37.31
C ASP A 288 84.67 21.17 38.54
N PRO A 289 84.20 22.44 38.55
CA PRO A 289 83.26 22.95 39.54
C PRO A 289 81.77 22.64 39.25
N LYS A 290 81.43 21.95 38.15
CA LYS A 290 80.07 21.48 37.81
C LYS A 290 80.08 20.15 37.05
N GLN A 291 80.42 19.10 37.81
CA GLN A 291 80.21 17.67 37.54
C GLN A 291 79.42 17.34 36.26
N ASN A 292 80.13 16.85 35.24
CA ASN A 292 79.64 15.82 34.31
C ASN A 292 80.71 14.71 34.12
N VAL A 293 81.44 14.40 35.19
CA VAL A 293 82.58 13.45 35.20
C VAL A 293 82.15 12.04 35.58
N PHE A 294 82.73 11.05 34.91
CA PHE A 294 82.66 9.63 35.26
C PHE A 294 83.48 9.31 36.53
N THR A 295 82.88 8.55 37.45
CA THR A 295 83.55 8.07 38.67
C THR A 295 84.27 6.74 38.39
N LEU A 296 85.59 6.69 38.60
CA LEU A 296 86.34 5.43 38.71
C LEU A 296 86.68 5.19 40.18
N GLU A 297 85.99 4.24 40.82
CA GLU A 297 86.33 3.77 42.16
C GLU A 297 87.26 2.56 42.10
N LYS A 298 88.29 2.57 42.93
CA LYS A 298 89.19 1.42 43.12
C LYS A 298 88.45 0.29 43.84
N VAL A 299 88.27 -0.85 43.19
CA VAL A 299 87.80 -2.08 43.84
C VAL A 299 89.01 -2.96 44.22
N GLY A 300 89.31 -3.05 45.52
CA GLY A 300 90.22 -4.07 46.09
C GLY A 300 91.64 -3.60 46.46
N VAL A 301 92.21 -4.21 47.51
CA VAL A 301 93.59 -4.08 47.99
C VAL A 301 94.35 -5.36 47.60
N ILE A 302 95.67 -5.29 47.34
CA ILE A 302 96.50 -6.50 47.14
C ILE A 302 96.47 -7.35 48.42
#